data_AF-A0A5R2N465-F1
#
_entry.id   AF-A0A5R2N465-F1
#
_cell.length_a   1.000
_cell.length_b   1.000
_cell.length_c   1.000
_cell.angle_alpha   90.00
_cell.angle_beta   90.00
_cell.angle_gamma   90.00
#
_symmetry.space_group_name_H-M   'P 1'
#
loop_
_entity.id
_entity.type
_entity.pdbx_description
1 polymer ?
#
loop_
_entity_poly.entity_id
_entity_poly.type
_entity_poly.pdbx_seq_one_letter_code
_entity_poly.pdbx_strand_id
1 'polypeptide(L)'
;MPRIWNRFWRLVSLYMPKRLYARSLIIVIAPMILLQSVVAFDFMERHWATVTQRLSQATVRDIAAIIDLIETYPHDADYANIIRIAQDRMQLKVDLLPPDPLPPPGPKPFFSILDDVLSAEITRQINRPFWIDTVGNSNIVEVRVQLENKVLRVFVRRSQ
;
A
#
# COMPACT_ATOMS: atom_id res chain seq x y z
N MET A 1 32.52 2.84 -17.76
CA MET A 1 31.43 3.83 -17.61
C MET A 1 31.64 5.25 -18.21
N PRO A 2 32.69 5.62 -19.00
CA PRO A 2 32.82 7.00 -19.51
C PRO A 2 32.03 7.31 -20.82
N ARG A 3 31.60 6.29 -21.58
CA ARG A 3 30.93 6.51 -22.89
C ARG A 3 29.50 7.05 -22.79
N ILE A 4 28.79 6.76 -21.70
CA ILE A 4 27.40 7.23 -21.48
C ILE A 4 27.40 8.73 -21.15
N TRP A 5 28.34 9.16 -20.30
CA TRP A 5 28.53 10.56 -19.93
C TRP A 5 28.81 11.46 -21.14
N ASN A 6 29.74 11.05 -22.01
CA ASN A 6 30.09 11.84 -23.20
C ASN A 6 28.95 11.93 -24.23
N ARG A 7 28.10 10.90 -24.32
CA ARG A 7 26.91 10.93 -25.19
C ARG A 7 25.84 11.86 -24.64
N PHE A 8 25.62 11.86 -23.33
CA PHE A 8 24.70 12.77 -22.65
C PHE A 8 25.10 14.24 -22.88
N TRP A 9 26.36 14.60 -22.60
CA TRP A 9 26.85 15.97 -22.80
C TRP A 9 26.81 16.43 -24.26
N ARG A 10 27.03 15.53 -25.22
CA ARG A 10 26.92 15.85 -26.65
C ARG A 10 25.48 16.08 -27.10
N LEU A 11 24.51 15.37 -26.53
CA LEU A 11 23.08 15.61 -26.78
C LEU A 11 22.63 16.94 -26.17
N VAL A 12 23.08 17.25 -24.95
CA VAL A 12 22.82 18.54 -24.29
C VAL A 12 23.42 19.70 -25.10
N SER A 13 24.64 19.55 -25.63
CA SER A 13 25.27 20.60 -26.44
C SER A 13 24.60 20.82 -27.81
N LEU A 14 23.94 19.80 -28.38
CA LEU A 14 23.16 19.92 -29.61
C LEU A 14 21.87 20.75 -29.42
N TYR A 15 21.27 20.69 -28.23
CA TYR A 15 20.10 21.50 -27.86
C TYR A 15 20.48 22.85 -27.23
N MET A 16 21.77 23.16 -27.09
CA MET A 16 22.22 24.43 -26.53
C MET A 16 22.03 25.55 -27.56
N PRO A 17 21.16 26.54 -27.29
CA PRO A 17 20.82 27.56 -28.27
C PRO A 17 22.01 28.49 -28.52
N LYS A 18 22.33 28.75 -29.80
CA LYS A 18 23.51 29.52 -30.23
C LYS A 18 23.42 31.05 -29.98
N ARG A 19 22.31 31.54 -29.43
CA ARG A 19 22.06 32.98 -29.17
C ARG A 19 22.36 33.35 -27.71
N LEU A 20 23.02 34.49 -27.49
CA LEU A 20 23.43 34.99 -26.16
C LEU A 20 22.25 35.10 -25.16
N TYR A 21 21.07 35.53 -25.64
CA TYR A 21 19.85 35.65 -24.83
C TYR A 21 19.31 34.30 -24.34
N ALA A 22 19.44 33.25 -25.15
CA ALA A 22 18.93 31.94 -24.77
C ALA A 22 19.86 31.25 -23.75
N ARG A 23 21.18 31.49 -23.85
CA ARG A 23 22.16 30.99 -22.86
C ARG A 23 21.99 31.65 -21.50
N SER A 24 21.77 32.97 -21.45
CA SER A 24 21.51 33.69 -20.19
C SER A 24 20.20 33.24 -19.53
N LEU A 25 19.15 33.03 -20.32
CA LEU A 25 17.87 32.52 -19.82
C LEU A 25 18.00 31.12 -19.20
N ILE A 26 18.75 30.22 -19.83
CA ILE A 26 18.97 28.85 -19.31
C ILE A 26 19.73 28.89 -17.98
N ILE A 27 20.74 29.76 -17.81
CA ILE A 27 21.50 29.84 -16.55
C ILE A 27 20.58 30.22 -15.37
N VAL A 28 19.54 31.02 -15.61
CA VAL A 28 18.57 31.41 -14.58
C VAL A 28 17.50 30.33 -14.35
N ILE A 29 16.95 29.75 -15.43
CA ILE A 29 15.84 28.79 -15.33
C ILE A 29 16.31 27.38 -14.93
N ALA A 30 17.47 26.94 -15.42
CA ALA A 30 17.98 25.58 -15.17
C ALA A 30 18.11 25.24 -13.67
N PRO A 31 18.70 26.08 -12.79
CA PRO A 31 18.76 25.76 -11.36
C PRO A 31 17.38 25.70 -10.71
N MET A 32 16.45 26.54 -11.16
CA MET A 32 15.07 26.53 -10.67
C MET A 32 14.37 25.21 -11.02
N ILE A 33 14.47 24.74 -12.27
CA ILE A 33 13.89 23.45 -12.69
C ILE A 33 14.55 22.27 -11.96
N LEU A 34 15.88 22.33 -11.74
CA LEU A 34 16.58 21.28 -11.01
C LEU A 34 16.06 21.19 -9.57
N LEU A 35 15.98 22.33 -8.87
CA LEU A 35 15.43 22.37 -7.51
C LEU A 35 13.97 21.91 -7.48
N GLN A 36 13.14 22.35 -8.44
CA GLN A 36 11.75 21.91 -8.56
C GLN A 36 11.64 20.40 -8.75
N SER A 37 12.53 19.79 -9.53
CA SER A 37 12.50 18.34 -9.78
C SER A 37 12.82 17.54 -8.52
N VAL A 38 13.81 17.99 -7.74
CA VAL A 38 14.17 17.36 -6.45
C VAL A 38 13.04 17.48 -5.44
N VAL A 39 12.44 18.66 -5.33
CA VAL A 39 11.30 18.89 -4.44
C VAL A 39 10.08 18.07 -4.86
N ALA A 40 9.77 18.02 -6.16
CA ALA A 40 8.68 17.20 -6.67
C ALA A 40 8.90 15.71 -6.40
N PHE A 41 10.15 15.24 -6.50
CA PHE A 41 10.51 13.86 -6.17
C PHE A 41 10.29 13.52 -4.69
N ASP A 42 10.85 14.31 -3.75
CA ASP A 42 10.65 14.08 -2.31
C ASP A 42 9.17 14.21 -1.90
N PHE A 43 8.45 15.18 -2.48
CA PHE A 43 7.01 15.31 -2.26
C PHE A 43 6.26 14.06 -2.71
N MET A 44 6.57 13.54 -3.90
CA MET A 44 5.95 12.33 -4.42
C MET A 44 6.27 11.14 -3.50
N GLU A 45 7.52 10.94 -3.10
CA GLU A 45 7.89 9.87 -2.17
C GLU A 45 7.09 9.93 -0.85
N ARG A 46 7.00 11.11 -0.23
CA ARG A 46 6.20 11.32 0.98
C ARG A 46 4.71 11.11 0.76
N HIS A 47 4.19 11.51 -0.39
CA HIS A 47 2.79 11.35 -0.74
C HIS A 47 2.41 9.87 -0.80
N TRP A 48 3.22 9.04 -1.47
CA TRP A 48 2.95 7.61 -1.62
C TRP A 48 3.03 6.88 -0.27
N ALA A 49 3.99 7.24 0.58
CA ALA A 49 4.07 6.72 1.95
C ALA A 49 2.81 7.07 2.76
N THR A 50 2.37 8.33 2.68
CA THR A 50 1.18 8.81 3.42
C THR A 50 -0.11 8.16 2.91
N VAL A 51 -0.28 8.01 1.60
CA VAL A 51 -1.45 7.35 0.99
C VAL A 51 -1.52 5.89 1.42
N THR A 52 -0.40 5.17 1.37
CA THR A 52 -0.31 3.77 1.83
C THR A 52 -0.69 3.66 3.30
N GLN A 53 -0.16 4.56 4.15
CA GLN A 53 -0.48 4.58 5.57
C GLN A 53 -1.96 4.79 5.84
N ARG A 54 -2.58 5.77 5.18
CA ARG A 54 -4.01 6.08 5.36
C ARG A 54 -4.92 4.96 4.86
N LEU A 55 -4.58 4.34 3.74
CA LEU A 55 -5.33 3.21 3.17
C LEU A 55 -5.25 1.97 4.08
N SER A 56 -4.06 1.63 4.57
CA SER A 56 -3.90 0.53 5.52
C SER A 56 -4.65 0.80 6.83
N GLN A 57 -4.58 2.02 7.35
CA GLN A 57 -5.33 2.41 8.57
C GLN A 57 -6.84 2.27 8.40
N ALA A 58 -7.38 2.73 7.28
CA ALA A 58 -8.81 2.59 6.97
C ALA A 58 -9.21 1.11 6.85
N THR A 59 -8.46 0.34 6.07
CA THR A 59 -8.71 -1.10 5.88
C THR A 59 -8.69 -1.87 7.21
N VAL A 60 -7.69 -1.63 8.06
CA VAL A 60 -7.59 -2.31 9.37
C VAL A 60 -8.73 -1.91 10.29
N ARG A 61 -9.15 -0.65 10.27
CA ARG A 61 -10.32 -0.19 11.03
C ARG A 61 -11.59 -0.90 10.60
N ASP A 62 -11.78 -1.11 9.30
CA ASP A 62 -12.93 -1.85 8.77
C ASP A 62 -12.89 -3.32 9.19
N ILE A 63 -11.70 -3.95 9.16
CA ILE A 63 -11.50 -5.33 9.67
C ILE A 63 -11.81 -5.40 11.17
N ALA A 64 -11.32 -4.45 11.97
CA ALA A 64 -11.61 -4.40 13.40
C ALA A 64 -13.11 -4.25 13.67
N ALA A 65 -13.81 -3.39 12.93
CA ALA A 65 -15.26 -3.23 13.04
C ALA A 65 -16.03 -4.52 12.69
N ILE A 66 -15.56 -5.29 11.69
CA ILE A 66 -16.14 -6.59 11.36
C ILE A 66 -15.93 -7.60 12.50
N ILE A 67 -14.72 -7.64 13.09
CA ILE A 67 -14.40 -8.50 14.23
C ILE A 67 -15.32 -8.16 15.41
N ASP A 68 -15.41 -6.89 15.78
CA ASP A 68 -16.26 -6.41 16.87
C ASP A 68 -17.73 -6.79 16.64
N LEU A 69 -18.22 -6.70 15.40
CA LEU A 69 -19.60 -7.05 15.06
C LEU A 69 -19.85 -8.57 15.18
N ILE A 70 -18.89 -9.40 14.80
CA ILE A 70 -18.96 -10.86 14.93
C ILE A 70 -18.94 -11.28 16.40
N GLU A 71 -18.08 -10.64 17.22
CA GLU A 71 -17.95 -10.92 18.65
C GLU A 71 -19.17 -10.42 19.45
N THR A 72 -19.74 -9.26 19.08
CA THR A 72 -20.89 -8.68 19.76
C THR A 72 -22.21 -9.39 19.42
N TYR A 73 -22.34 -9.90 18.19
CA TYR A 73 -23.56 -10.59 17.73
C TYR A 73 -23.28 -12.03 17.27
N PRO A 74 -22.89 -12.94 18.18
CA PRO A 74 -22.51 -14.31 17.84
C PRO A 74 -23.69 -15.22 17.47
N HIS A 75 -24.94 -14.71 17.55
CA HIS A 75 -26.16 -15.50 17.38
C HIS A 75 -26.73 -15.49 15.96
N ASP A 76 -26.12 -14.76 15.01
CA ASP A 76 -26.51 -14.81 13.60
C ASP A 76 -25.85 -16.04 12.95
N ALA A 77 -26.65 -17.07 12.63
CA ALA A 77 -26.15 -18.41 12.30
C ALA A 77 -25.15 -18.43 11.12
N ASP A 78 -25.33 -17.52 10.15
CA ASP A 78 -24.52 -17.46 8.93
C ASP A 78 -23.71 -16.16 8.78
N TYR A 79 -23.85 -15.21 9.72
CA TYR A 79 -23.27 -13.86 9.62
C TYR A 79 -23.50 -13.17 8.25
N ALA A 80 -24.55 -13.58 7.52
CA ALA A 80 -24.79 -13.16 6.15
C ALA A 80 -24.96 -11.64 6.02
N ASN A 81 -25.57 -11.02 7.03
CA ASN A 81 -25.70 -9.57 7.12
C ASN A 81 -24.34 -8.87 7.24
N ILE A 82 -23.43 -9.42 8.04
CA ILE A 82 -22.08 -8.89 8.23
C ILE A 82 -21.28 -9.00 6.94
N ILE A 83 -21.30 -10.18 6.31
CA ILE A 83 -20.60 -10.42 5.03
C ILE A 83 -21.11 -9.47 3.95
N ARG A 84 -22.43 -9.28 3.87
CA ARG A 84 -23.04 -8.34 2.93
C ARG A 84 -22.59 -6.90 3.19
N ILE A 85 -22.58 -6.45 4.44
CA ILE A 85 -22.12 -5.09 4.80
C ILE A 85 -20.64 -4.92 4.45
N ALA A 86 -19.79 -5.89 4.76
CA ALA A 86 -18.37 -5.86 4.43
C ALA A 86 -18.15 -5.72 2.91
N GLN A 87 -18.89 -6.47 2.10
CA GLN A 87 -18.79 -6.41 0.64
C GLN A 87 -19.35 -5.09 0.07
N ASP A 88 -20.56 -4.69 0.48
CA ASP A 88 -21.28 -3.54 -0.09
C ASP A 88 -20.71 -2.18 0.34
N ARG A 89 -20.23 -2.09 1.60
CA ARG A 89 -19.83 -0.81 2.21
C ARG A 89 -18.33 -0.66 2.35
N MET A 90 -17.63 -1.74 2.71
CA MET A 90 -16.18 -1.71 2.97
C MET A 90 -15.38 -2.21 1.76
N GLN A 91 -16.04 -2.74 0.72
CA GLN A 91 -15.40 -3.36 -0.44
C GLN A 91 -14.45 -4.50 -0.06
N LEU A 92 -14.72 -5.14 1.08
CA LEU A 92 -13.95 -6.26 1.61
C LEU A 92 -14.71 -7.56 1.35
N LYS A 93 -14.04 -8.53 0.73
CA LYS A 93 -14.59 -9.88 0.65
C LYS A 93 -14.16 -10.64 1.89
N VAL A 94 -15.13 -11.11 2.66
CA VAL A 94 -14.91 -11.77 3.95
C VAL A 94 -15.46 -13.18 3.91
N ASP A 95 -14.67 -14.13 4.38
CA ASP A 95 -15.06 -15.53 4.58
C ASP A 95 -14.73 -15.93 6.03
N LEU A 96 -15.65 -16.67 6.67
CA LEU A 96 -15.44 -17.23 8.01
C LEU A 96 -15.07 -18.70 7.87
N LEU A 97 -13.89 -19.05 8.35
CA LEU A 97 -13.37 -20.41 8.32
C LEU A 97 -13.48 -21.06 9.70
N PRO A 98 -13.58 -22.40 9.77
CA PRO A 98 -13.42 -23.15 11.01
C PRO A 98 -12.03 -22.86 11.63
N PRO A 99 -11.84 -23.15 12.93
CA PRO A 99 -10.57 -22.89 13.61
C PRO A 99 -9.50 -23.85 13.07
N ASP A 100 -8.71 -23.35 12.12
CA ASP A 100 -7.57 -24.03 11.51
C ASP A 100 -6.32 -23.20 11.82
N PRO A 101 -5.18 -23.78 12.19
CA PRO A 101 -3.93 -23.04 12.38
C PRO A 101 -3.62 -22.14 11.18
N LEU A 102 -3.12 -20.94 11.48
CA LEU A 102 -2.64 -20.01 10.45
C LEU A 102 -1.52 -20.68 9.64
N PRO A 103 -1.53 -20.52 8.30
CA PRO A 103 -0.47 -21.05 7.46
C PRO A 103 0.90 -20.44 7.82
N PRO A 104 2.01 -21.11 7.47
CA PRO A 104 3.35 -20.57 7.72
C PRO A 104 3.53 -19.21 7.02
N PRO A 105 4.32 -18.28 7.59
CA PRO A 105 4.60 -17.00 6.96
C PRO A 105 5.16 -17.19 5.55
N GLY A 106 4.52 -16.57 4.55
CA GLY A 106 4.96 -16.60 3.17
C GLY A 106 6.24 -15.79 2.94
N PRO A 107 6.86 -15.89 1.75
CA PRO A 107 7.98 -15.02 1.37
C PRO A 107 7.57 -13.55 1.49
N LYS A 108 8.37 -12.72 2.14
CA LYS A 108 8.12 -11.27 2.19
C LYS A 108 8.67 -10.59 0.93
N PRO A 109 7.91 -9.67 0.30
CA PRO A 109 8.42 -8.91 -0.84
C PRO A 109 9.51 -7.92 -0.40
N PHE A 110 10.49 -7.64 -1.27
CA PHE A 110 11.64 -6.77 -0.99
C PHE A 110 11.28 -5.27 -0.78
N PHE A 111 10.04 -4.86 -1.07
CA PHE A 111 9.50 -3.50 -0.86
C PHE A 111 8.19 -3.55 -0.06
N SER A 112 8.27 -3.89 1.22
CA SER A 112 7.14 -4.25 2.06
C SER A 112 6.49 -3.10 2.84
N ILE A 113 6.60 -1.84 2.42
CA ILE A 113 5.99 -0.69 3.13
C ILE A 113 4.52 -0.97 3.47
N LEU A 114 3.80 -1.61 2.55
CA LEU A 114 2.42 -2.04 2.77
C LEU A 114 2.29 -3.10 3.88
N ASP A 115 3.11 -4.16 3.83
CA ASP A 115 3.08 -5.26 4.82
C ASP A 115 3.45 -4.75 6.22
N ASP A 116 4.48 -3.90 6.31
CA ASP A 116 4.96 -3.37 7.57
C ASP A 116 3.93 -2.45 8.21
N VAL A 117 3.34 -1.53 7.43
CA VAL A 117 2.28 -0.64 7.91
C VAL A 117 1.03 -1.43 8.28
N LEU A 118 0.61 -2.40 7.44
CA LEU A 118 -0.58 -3.20 7.69
C LEU A 118 -0.42 -4.07 8.95
N SER A 119 0.73 -4.72 9.08
CA SER A 119 1.09 -5.51 10.27
C SER A 119 1.12 -4.66 11.53
N ALA A 120 1.71 -3.46 11.46
CA ALA A 120 1.77 -2.54 12.60
C ALA A 120 0.35 -2.07 13.01
N GLU A 121 -0.51 -1.75 12.05
CA GLU A 121 -1.88 -1.33 12.33
C GLU A 121 -2.75 -2.48 12.86
N ILE A 122 -2.63 -3.70 12.33
CA ILE A 122 -3.35 -4.89 12.86
C ILE A 122 -2.91 -5.16 14.29
N THR A 123 -1.62 -5.12 14.57
CA THR A 123 -1.09 -5.31 15.93
C THR A 123 -1.64 -4.23 16.88
N ARG A 124 -1.69 -2.98 16.42
CA ARG A 124 -2.16 -1.84 17.22
C ARG A 124 -3.66 -1.88 17.52
N GLN A 125 -4.50 -2.24 16.54
CA GLN A 125 -5.96 -2.12 16.65
C GLN A 125 -6.65 -3.43 17.05
N ILE A 126 -6.17 -4.57 16.54
CA ILE A 126 -6.81 -5.88 16.72
C ILE A 126 -6.10 -6.69 17.80
N ASN A 127 -4.76 -6.66 17.83
CA ASN A 127 -3.93 -7.37 18.82
C ASN A 127 -4.30 -8.88 18.95
N ARG A 128 -4.33 -9.57 17.81
CA ARG A 128 -4.57 -11.02 17.68
C ARG A 128 -3.55 -11.64 16.74
N PRO A 129 -3.32 -12.96 16.79
CA PRO A 129 -2.51 -13.65 15.79
C PRO A 129 -3.09 -13.45 14.39
N PHE A 130 -2.25 -13.04 13.44
CA PHE A 130 -2.66 -12.77 12.07
C PHE A 130 -1.64 -13.31 11.07
N TRP A 131 -2.09 -13.49 9.83
CA TRP A 131 -1.27 -13.86 8.69
C TRP A 131 -1.64 -12.99 7.49
N ILE A 132 -0.65 -12.56 6.73
CA ILE A 132 -0.84 -11.71 5.55
C ILE A 132 -0.15 -12.37 4.36
N ASP A 133 -0.84 -12.43 3.23
CA ASP A 133 -0.26 -12.73 1.93
C ASP A 133 -0.31 -11.51 1.02
N THR A 134 0.87 -11.01 0.67
CA THR A 134 1.08 -9.94 -0.32
C THR A 134 1.73 -10.45 -1.60
N VAL A 135 2.04 -11.75 -1.71
CA VAL A 135 2.86 -12.33 -2.78
C VAL A 135 2.07 -13.29 -3.67
N GLY A 136 1.10 -14.03 -3.12
CA GLY A 136 0.37 -15.07 -3.84
C GLY A 136 -0.48 -14.58 -5.03
N ASN A 137 -0.99 -13.36 -4.99
CA ASN A 137 -1.76 -12.74 -6.09
C ASN A 137 -1.48 -11.23 -6.16
N SER A 138 -1.09 -10.73 -7.34
CA SER A 138 -0.56 -9.35 -7.49
C SER A 138 -1.57 -8.24 -7.17
N ASN A 139 -2.87 -8.53 -7.23
CA ASN A 139 -3.94 -7.52 -7.09
C ASN A 139 -4.76 -7.65 -5.80
N ILE A 140 -4.51 -8.66 -4.97
CA ILE A 140 -5.32 -8.95 -3.78
C ILE A 140 -4.39 -9.27 -2.62
N VAL A 141 -4.60 -8.60 -1.50
CA VAL A 141 -3.95 -8.92 -0.23
C VAL A 141 -4.90 -9.78 0.57
N GLU A 142 -4.43 -10.95 0.99
CA GLU A 142 -5.17 -11.82 1.89
C GLU A 142 -4.73 -11.56 3.32
N VAL A 143 -5.68 -11.30 4.21
CA VAL A 143 -5.45 -11.15 5.64
C VAL A 143 -6.26 -12.21 6.36
N ARG A 144 -5.61 -13.02 7.19
CA ARG A 144 -6.27 -13.96 8.10
C ARG A 144 -6.05 -13.52 9.53
N VAL A 145 -7.12 -13.46 10.30
CA VAL A 145 -7.07 -13.12 11.73
C VAL A 145 -7.66 -14.27 12.53
N GLN A 146 -6.91 -14.74 13.52
CA GLN A 146 -7.37 -15.78 14.44
C GLN A 146 -8.37 -15.17 15.44
N LEU A 147 -9.58 -15.69 15.46
CA LEU A 147 -10.60 -15.43 16.50
C LEU A 147 -10.65 -16.64 17.46
N GLU A 148 -11.47 -16.55 18.52
CA GLU A 148 -11.55 -17.60 19.55
C GLU A 148 -11.86 -18.99 18.95
N ASN A 149 -12.91 -19.09 18.14
CA ASN A 149 -13.41 -20.36 17.59
C ASN A 149 -13.48 -20.39 16.05
N LYS A 150 -12.94 -19.37 15.38
CA LYS A 150 -13.03 -19.18 13.92
C LYS A 150 -11.78 -18.47 13.40
N VAL A 151 -11.56 -18.54 12.09
CA VAL A 151 -10.58 -17.70 11.40
C VAL A 151 -11.33 -16.75 10.48
N LEU A 152 -11.10 -15.45 10.65
CA LEU A 152 -11.62 -14.44 9.75
C LEU A 152 -10.64 -14.31 8.57
N ARG A 153 -11.11 -14.60 7.36
CA ARG A 153 -10.36 -14.41 6.14
C ARG A 153 -10.91 -13.21 5.39
N VAL A 154 -10.06 -12.23 5.13
CA VAL A 154 -10.40 -10.98 4.45
C VAL A 154 -9.54 -10.83 3.20
N PHE A 155 -10.18 -10.53 2.08
CA PHE A 155 -9.50 -10.17 0.84
C PHE A 155 -9.68 -8.68 0.58
N VAL A 156 -8.54 -7.99 0.51
CA VAL A 156 -8.45 -6.56 0.22
C VAL A 156 -7.95 -6.40 -1.20
N ARG A 157 -8.64 -5.62 -2.04
CA ARG A 157 -8.13 -5.27 -3.37
C ARG A 157 -7.05 -4.21 -3.25
N ARG A 158 -5.91 -4.43 -3.91
CA ARG A 158 -4.88 -3.39 -4.06
C ARG A 158 -5.34 -2.42 -5.15
N SER A 159 -5.62 -1.16 -4.80
CA SER A 159 -5.87 -0.13 -5.81
C SER A 159 -4.57 0.10 -6.61
N GLN A 160 -4.66 0.02 -7.94
CA GLN A 160 -3.55 0.36 -8.84
C GLN A 160 -3.29 1.87 -8.85
#